data_AF-A0A7V2NII0-F1
#
_entry.id   AF-A0A7V2NII0-F1
#
_cell.length_a   1.000
_cell.length_b   1.000
_cell.length_c   1.000
_cell.angle_alpha   90.00
_cell.angle_beta   90.00
_cell.angle_gamma   90.00
#
_symmetry.space_group_name_H-M   'P 1'
#
loop_
_entity.id
_entity.type
_entity.pdbx_description
1 polymer ?
#
loop_
_entity_poly.entity_id
_entity_poly.type
_entity_poly.pdbx_seq_one_letter_code
_entity_poly.pdbx_strand_id
1 'polypeptide(L)'
;MRTTLLILLTMLMAVSGFAQDRIKIEKLDDLPRYTYNVDGKATDFVVDREAVLELAMQVKRDILDDLDTYEIEDPTTLKNYYTDLGTIALIEKDWDTYLKYLEMRKEIEDKEASRLTSGMFMQSFITAIRSGDDIGPVLRRELTQRVNALPYDIVQDDIKSTKGTAEIITSNLIMGSLDASVQPVLDGADGEISKDIATGLLGAYTTISYFVPQKEIVAEVYKAYLDANATEKEDIWADRDFELPPGQDVEPVVIGIWDSGVDTDIYSRTNQIWVNENEIPNNGKDDDNNGFIDDVHGIAFDLHANKTTEMLYPIGDVEADRPRLQSLTKGLMDLQANIDSEEATALRAEIGKLEQKDVQTFIEDISKYGNYSHGTHVSGIAAKGNPYIKILGCRLTFGYTMIPEVPTIEQARKDSAMYWEVIDYFKQNDVRVVNMSWGGSVAGIESALEQNNAGGTPEERKELAREIFEIGKAGLLQAMTSAPEILFVTSAGNSDNNVDFEEFLPSSFRLPNIISIGAVDQAGEETSFTSFGKVDVY
;
A
#
# COMPACT_ATOMS: atom_id res chain seq x y z
N MET A 1 68.13 -48.83 -35.47
CA MET A 1 67.42 -47.53 -35.47
C MET A 1 66.30 -47.61 -34.44
N ARG A 2 66.33 -46.69 -33.48
CA ARG A 2 65.37 -46.53 -32.38
C ARG A 2 64.11 -45.84 -32.88
N THR A 3 62.92 -46.24 -32.44
CA THR A 3 61.87 -45.29 -32.06
C THR A 3 60.94 -45.94 -31.04
N THR A 4 61.01 -45.43 -29.81
CA THR A 4 60.20 -45.84 -28.66
C THR A 4 58.91 -45.02 -28.68
N LEU A 5 57.76 -45.68 -28.66
CA LEU A 5 56.44 -45.07 -28.54
C LEU A 5 56.15 -44.84 -27.06
N LEU A 6 56.09 -43.57 -26.63
CA LEU A 6 55.70 -43.19 -25.27
C LEU A 6 54.23 -42.77 -25.30
N ILE A 7 53.37 -43.52 -24.62
CA ILE A 7 51.95 -43.20 -24.43
C ILE A 7 51.87 -42.14 -23.31
N LEU A 8 51.41 -40.94 -23.65
CA LEU A 8 51.13 -39.87 -22.70
C LEU A 8 49.69 -40.03 -22.18
N LEU A 9 49.55 -40.36 -20.90
CA LEU A 9 48.27 -40.42 -20.21
C LEU A 9 47.92 -39.00 -19.72
N THR A 10 46.96 -38.34 -20.36
CA THR A 10 46.44 -37.03 -19.92
C THR A 10 45.46 -37.25 -18.77
N MET A 11 45.82 -36.79 -17.58
CA MET A 11 44.99 -36.80 -16.38
C MET A 11 43.98 -35.64 -16.49
N LEU A 12 42.70 -35.96 -16.72
CA LEU A 12 41.60 -35.01 -16.59
C LEU A 12 41.39 -34.74 -15.09
N MET A 13 41.75 -33.54 -14.61
CA MET A 13 41.25 -33.05 -13.34
C MET A 13 39.82 -32.56 -13.56
N ALA A 14 38.84 -33.34 -13.10
CA ALA A 14 37.49 -32.83 -12.89
C ALA A 14 37.53 -31.89 -11.69
N VAL A 15 37.42 -30.58 -11.93
CA VAL A 15 37.10 -29.61 -10.89
C VAL A 15 35.59 -29.74 -10.66
N SER A 16 35.22 -30.58 -9.69
CA SER A 16 33.88 -30.54 -9.11
C SER A 16 33.78 -29.26 -8.29
N GLY A 17 33.19 -28.21 -8.87
CA GLY A 17 32.74 -27.06 -8.12
C GLY A 17 31.69 -27.53 -7.11
N PHE A 18 31.97 -27.39 -5.82
CA PHE A 18 30.94 -27.45 -4.81
C PHE A 18 30.05 -26.23 -5.03
N ALA A 19 28.82 -26.42 -5.51
CA ALA A 19 27.80 -25.39 -5.41
C ALA A 19 27.61 -25.14 -3.91
N GLN A 20 27.83 -23.91 -3.48
CA GLN A 20 27.51 -23.49 -2.12
C GLN A 20 25.98 -23.51 -2.01
N ASP A 21 25.44 -24.22 -1.01
CA ASP A 21 24.01 -24.18 -0.75
C ASP A 21 23.62 -22.73 -0.41
N ARG A 22 22.53 -22.24 -1.03
CA ARG A 22 22.03 -20.88 -0.79
C ARG A 22 21.54 -20.72 0.64
N ILE A 23 21.58 -19.48 1.15
CA ILE A 23 21.13 -19.15 2.50
C ILE A 23 19.60 -18.99 2.49
N LYS A 24 18.88 -19.88 3.17
CA LYS A 24 17.43 -19.76 3.34
C LYS A 24 17.08 -18.56 4.23
N ILE A 25 16.15 -17.72 3.77
CA ILE A 25 15.57 -16.62 4.55
C ILE A 25 14.24 -17.07 5.16
N GLU A 26 13.95 -16.61 6.38
CA GLU A 26 12.69 -16.88 7.09
C GLU A 26 11.73 -15.69 7.02
N LYS A 27 12.27 -14.47 6.85
CA LYS A 27 11.52 -13.22 6.75
C LYS A 27 12.24 -12.25 5.81
N LEU A 28 11.51 -11.23 5.33
CA LEU A 28 12.06 -10.20 4.44
C LEU A 28 13.31 -9.51 5.03
N ASP A 29 13.31 -9.35 6.34
CA ASP A 29 14.37 -8.68 7.10
C ASP A 29 15.70 -9.45 7.13
N ASP A 30 15.76 -10.69 6.65
CA ASP A 30 17.02 -11.48 6.61
C ASP A 30 17.93 -11.09 5.42
N LEU A 31 17.39 -10.35 4.45
CA LEU A 31 18.13 -9.86 3.28
C LEU A 31 19.05 -8.67 3.63
N PRO A 32 20.17 -8.50 2.91
CA PRO A 32 21.10 -7.39 3.13
C PRO A 32 20.46 -6.04 2.79
N ARG A 33 21.00 -4.97 3.38
CA ARG A 33 20.65 -3.59 3.02
C ARG A 33 21.74 -3.05 2.09
N TYR A 34 21.32 -2.49 0.97
CA TYR A 34 22.21 -1.85 0.02
C TYR A 34 21.96 -0.35 -0.02
N THR A 35 23.04 0.40 -0.14
CA THR A 35 23.01 1.84 -0.38
C THR A 35 23.69 2.23 -1.68
N TYR A 36 23.23 3.34 -2.23
CA TYR A 36 23.71 3.92 -3.47
C TYR A 36 23.92 5.41 -3.28
N ASN A 37 24.78 6.01 -4.10
CA ASN A 37 24.98 7.45 -4.09
C ASN A 37 24.34 8.10 -5.33
N VAL A 38 23.55 9.15 -5.13
CA VAL A 38 22.94 9.96 -6.17
C VAL A 38 23.28 11.43 -5.94
N ASP A 39 23.97 12.03 -6.92
CA ASP A 39 24.39 13.42 -6.83
C ASP A 39 23.31 14.37 -7.38
N GLY A 40 23.12 15.50 -6.69
CA GLY A 40 22.27 16.60 -7.17
C GLY A 40 20.78 16.39 -6.88
N LYS A 41 19.92 16.93 -7.75
CA LYS A 41 18.47 16.87 -7.55
C LYS A 41 17.89 15.57 -8.07
N ALA A 42 16.96 14.97 -7.33
CA ALA A 42 16.19 13.81 -7.77
C ALA A 42 15.52 14.07 -9.14
N THR A 43 14.98 15.27 -9.33
CA THR A 43 14.29 15.66 -10.56
C THR A 43 15.23 15.87 -11.75
N ASP A 44 16.48 16.30 -11.51
CA ASP A 44 17.52 16.37 -12.55
C ASP A 44 18.05 14.95 -12.87
N PHE A 45 18.18 14.10 -11.85
CA PHE A 45 18.63 12.71 -11.99
C PHE A 45 17.70 11.88 -12.88
N VAL A 46 16.39 11.91 -12.63
CA VAL A 46 15.40 11.09 -13.37
C VAL A 46 15.19 11.50 -14.84
N VAL A 47 15.93 12.50 -15.33
CA VAL A 47 15.99 12.85 -16.76
C VAL A 47 17.40 12.69 -17.36
N ASP A 48 18.41 12.41 -16.53
CA ASP A 48 19.77 12.11 -16.97
C ASP A 48 19.95 10.60 -17.17
N ARG A 49 19.93 10.18 -18.45
CA ARG A 49 20.09 8.77 -18.80
C ARG A 49 21.43 8.18 -18.36
N GLU A 50 22.52 8.95 -18.38
CA GLU A 50 23.85 8.42 -18.06
C GLU A 50 23.94 8.11 -16.56
N ALA A 51 23.55 9.06 -15.72
CA ALA A 51 23.48 8.88 -14.27
C ALA A 51 22.52 7.74 -13.87
N VAL A 52 21.34 7.68 -14.49
CA VAL A 52 20.37 6.60 -14.25
C VAL A 52 20.92 5.23 -14.64
N LEU A 53 21.64 5.12 -15.76
CA LEU A 53 22.24 3.86 -16.20
C LEU A 53 23.34 3.40 -15.23
N GLU A 54 24.14 4.32 -14.68
CA GLU A 54 25.16 4.00 -13.69
C GLU A 54 24.55 3.42 -12.41
N LEU A 55 23.51 4.06 -11.86
CA LEU A 55 22.77 3.54 -10.72
C LEU A 55 22.16 2.17 -11.02
N ALA A 56 21.51 2.04 -12.18
CA ALA A 56 20.87 0.80 -12.62
C ALA A 56 21.84 -0.39 -12.67
N MET A 57 23.09 -0.19 -13.09
CA MET A 57 24.11 -1.24 -13.11
C MET A 57 24.54 -1.68 -11.69
N GLN A 58 24.58 -0.76 -10.73
CA GLN A 58 24.89 -1.07 -9.34
C GLN A 58 23.76 -1.90 -8.72
N VAL A 59 22.52 -1.41 -8.83
CA VAL A 59 21.33 -2.11 -8.33
C VAL A 59 21.20 -3.51 -8.96
N LYS A 60 21.43 -3.63 -10.28
CA LYS A 60 21.41 -4.92 -11.00
C LYS A 60 22.37 -5.94 -10.40
N ARG A 61 23.60 -5.51 -10.12
CA ARG A 61 24.63 -6.39 -9.55
C ARG A 61 24.19 -6.91 -8.20
N ASP A 62 23.66 -6.04 -7.35
CA ASP A 62 23.32 -6.39 -5.97
C ASP A 62 22.09 -7.31 -5.92
N ILE A 63 21.06 -7.05 -6.75
CA ILE A 63 19.90 -7.97 -6.88
C ILE A 63 20.33 -9.35 -7.40
N LEU A 64 21.26 -9.40 -8.37
CA LEU A 64 21.76 -10.68 -8.88
C LEU A 64 22.61 -11.43 -7.84
N ASP A 65 23.35 -10.71 -6.99
CA ASP A 65 24.11 -11.28 -5.87
C ASP A 65 23.16 -11.87 -4.82
N ASP A 66 22.06 -11.17 -4.50
CA ASP A 66 21.01 -11.69 -3.61
C ASP A 66 20.41 -12.99 -4.16
N LEU A 67 20.06 -13.01 -5.45
CA LEU A 67 19.47 -14.18 -6.12
C LEU A 67 20.43 -15.37 -6.23
N ASP A 68 21.74 -15.14 -6.18
CA ASP A 68 22.75 -16.21 -6.18
C ASP A 68 23.03 -16.72 -4.76
N THR A 69 23.02 -15.81 -3.78
CA THR A 69 23.41 -16.07 -2.39
C THR A 69 22.27 -16.64 -1.55
N TYR A 70 21.04 -16.13 -1.72
CA TYR A 70 19.90 -16.45 -0.86
C TYR A 70 18.87 -17.33 -1.56
N GLU A 71 18.28 -18.25 -0.80
CA GLU A 71 17.11 -19.02 -1.20
C GLU A 71 15.86 -18.20 -0.82
N ILE A 72 15.41 -17.39 -1.77
CA ILE A 72 14.23 -16.55 -1.65
C ILE A 72 13.03 -17.34 -2.17
N GLU A 73 12.19 -17.87 -1.28
CA GLU A 73 10.96 -18.60 -1.62
C GLU A 73 9.73 -17.69 -1.68
N ASP A 74 9.80 -16.50 -1.08
CA ASP A 74 8.68 -15.55 -1.03
C ASP A 74 8.37 -14.98 -2.43
N PRO A 75 7.16 -15.24 -2.98
CA PRO A 75 6.81 -14.79 -4.32
C PRO A 75 6.81 -13.27 -4.45
N THR A 76 6.36 -12.52 -3.44
CA THR A 76 6.33 -11.05 -3.50
C THR A 76 7.73 -10.48 -3.68
N THR A 77 8.70 -10.95 -2.88
CA THR A 77 10.11 -10.54 -2.97
C THR A 77 10.71 -10.88 -4.34
N LEU A 78 10.49 -12.11 -4.84
CA LEU A 78 10.97 -12.51 -6.17
C LEU A 78 10.33 -11.69 -7.31
N LYS A 79 9.02 -11.42 -7.23
CA LYS A 79 8.28 -10.58 -8.20
C LYS A 79 8.87 -9.17 -8.23
N ASN A 80 9.22 -8.60 -7.08
CA ASN A 80 9.85 -7.30 -6.99
C ASN A 80 11.24 -7.29 -7.64
N TYR A 81 12.09 -8.28 -7.35
CA TYR A 81 13.42 -8.38 -7.97
C TYR A 81 13.36 -8.52 -9.49
N TYR A 82 12.44 -9.34 -10.01
CA TYR A 82 12.25 -9.47 -11.46
C TYR A 82 11.64 -8.19 -12.08
N THR A 83 10.83 -7.45 -11.34
CA THR A 83 10.33 -6.13 -11.77
C THR A 83 11.48 -5.14 -11.88
N ASP A 84 12.35 -5.06 -10.88
CA ASP A 84 13.51 -4.15 -10.87
C ASP A 84 14.51 -4.49 -11.97
N LEU A 85 14.84 -5.78 -12.13
CA LEU A 85 15.71 -6.25 -13.21
C LEU A 85 15.12 -5.99 -14.60
N GLY A 86 13.79 -6.10 -14.74
CA GLY A 86 13.07 -5.70 -15.93
C GLY A 86 13.19 -4.19 -16.20
N THR A 87 12.93 -3.35 -15.20
CA THR A 87 13.07 -1.89 -15.27
C THR A 87 14.48 -1.49 -15.69
N ILE A 88 15.50 -2.13 -15.12
CA ILE A 88 16.91 -1.91 -15.49
C ILE A 88 17.15 -2.30 -16.96
N ALA A 89 16.61 -3.43 -17.42
CA ALA A 89 16.74 -3.83 -18.82
C ALA A 89 16.11 -2.81 -19.79
N LEU A 90 15.01 -2.13 -19.39
CA LEU A 90 14.42 -1.03 -20.18
C LEU A 90 15.35 0.19 -20.26
N ILE A 91 16.07 0.51 -19.19
CA ILE A 91 17.06 1.59 -19.15
C ILE A 91 18.26 1.25 -20.05
N GLU A 92 18.72 -0.01 -19.99
CA GLU A 92 19.75 -0.57 -20.87
C GLU A 92 19.30 -0.65 -22.35
N LYS A 93 18.00 -0.52 -22.62
CA LYS A 93 17.35 -0.79 -23.92
C LYS A 93 17.53 -2.23 -24.38
N ASP A 94 17.70 -3.15 -23.44
CA ASP A 94 17.73 -4.58 -23.67
C ASP A 94 16.32 -5.16 -23.57
N TRP A 95 15.60 -5.08 -24.68
CA TRP A 95 14.21 -5.51 -24.77
C TRP A 95 14.03 -7.02 -24.55
N ASP A 96 15.02 -7.84 -24.94
CA ASP A 96 14.93 -9.29 -24.78
C ASP A 96 15.09 -9.69 -23.33
N THR A 97 16.03 -9.05 -22.61
CA THR A 97 16.20 -9.26 -21.17
C THR A 97 14.97 -8.76 -20.39
N TYR A 98 14.36 -7.64 -20.77
CA TYR A 98 13.09 -7.20 -20.18
C TYR A 98 12.00 -8.28 -20.33
N LEU A 99 11.80 -8.79 -21.55
CA LEU A 99 10.79 -9.82 -21.82
C LEU A 99 11.04 -11.11 -21.05
N LYS A 100 12.31 -11.47 -20.84
CA LYS A 100 12.69 -12.62 -20.01
C LYS A 100 12.26 -12.43 -18.56
N TYR A 101 12.59 -11.31 -17.93
CA TYR A 101 12.21 -11.07 -16.53
C TYR A 101 10.71 -10.88 -16.35
N LEU A 102 10.03 -10.28 -17.33
CA LEU A 102 8.57 -10.22 -17.36
C LEU A 102 7.96 -11.63 -17.35
N GLU A 103 8.49 -12.56 -18.15
CA GLU A 103 7.97 -13.93 -18.17
C GLU A 103 8.25 -14.66 -16.86
N MET A 104 9.47 -14.53 -16.31
CA MET A 104 9.80 -15.09 -14.99
C MET A 104 8.87 -14.58 -13.88
N ARG A 105 8.53 -13.28 -13.88
CA ARG A 105 7.54 -12.71 -12.97
C ARG A 105 6.15 -13.32 -13.17
N LYS A 106 5.71 -13.51 -14.42
CA LYS A 106 4.40 -14.09 -14.73
C LYS A 106 4.30 -15.57 -14.35
N GLU A 107 5.41 -16.31 -14.38
CA GLU A 107 5.46 -17.72 -13.97
C GLU A 107 5.19 -17.92 -12.47
N ILE A 108 5.51 -16.91 -11.64
CA ILE A 108 5.32 -16.92 -10.18
C ILE A 108 4.14 -16.04 -9.73
N GLU A 109 3.34 -15.53 -10.66
CA GLU A 109 2.16 -14.73 -10.36
C GLU A 109 0.94 -15.64 -10.17
N ASP A 110 0.41 -15.66 -8.95
CA ASP A 110 -0.73 -16.49 -8.58
C ASP A 110 -2.06 -15.87 -9.02
N LYS A 111 -2.15 -14.53 -9.08
CA LYS A 111 -3.37 -13.83 -9.49
C LYS A 111 -3.50 -13.86 -11.01
N GLU A 112 -4.49 -14.60 -11.52
CA GLU A 112 -4.66 -14.80 -12.96
C GLU A 112 -4.82 -13.49 -13.74
N ALA A 113 -5.63 -12.55 -13.20
CA ALA A 113 -5.81 -11.23 -13.78
C ALA A 113 -4.46 -10.50 -13.94
N SER A 114 -3.69 -10.41 -12.87
CA SER A 114 -2.40 -9.72 -12.84
C SER A 114 -1.38 -10.40 -13.75
N ARG A 115 -1.39 -11.74 -13.84
CA ARG A 115 -0.54 -12.49 -14.77
C ARG A 115 -0.85 -12.20 -16.24
N LEU A 116 -2.12 -12.03 -16.59
CA LEU A 116 -2.57 -11.76 -17.96
C LEU A 116 -2.33 -10.30 -18.39
N THR A 117 -2.45 -9.35 -17.45
CA THR A 117 -2.30 -7.91 -17.72
C THR A 117 -0.87 -7.41 -17.58
N SER A 118 -0.03 -8.10 -16.79
CA SER A 118 1.37 -7.72 -16.54
C SER A 118 2.18 -7.50 -17.82
N GLY A 119 2.79 -6.31 -17.91
CA GLY A 119 3.69 -5.93 -19.00
C GLY A 119 3.02 -5.73 -20.36
N MET A 120 1.68 -5.79 -20.46
CA MET A 120 0.97 -5.69 -21.74
C MET A 120 1.31 -4.43 -22.54
N PHE A 121 1.33 -3.27 -21.87
CA PHE A 121 1.76 -2.01 -22.47
C PHE A 121 3.18 -2.12 -23.03
N MET A 122 4.14 -2.55 -22.22
CA MET A 122 5.55 -2.62 -22.61
C MET A 122 5.82 -3.63 -23.72
N GLN A 123 5.14 -4.78 -23.72
CA GLN A 123 5.23 -5.75 -24.83
C GLN A 123 4.73 -5.15 -26.15
N SER A 124 3.63 -4.39 -26.10
CA SER A 124 3.08 -3.68 -27.26
C SER A 124 4.02 -2.59 -27.74
N PHE A 125 4.59 -1.83 -26.81
CA PHE A 125 5.56 -0.77 -27.07
C PHE A 125 6.87 -1.30 -27.66
N ILE A 126 7.41 -2.40 -27.13
CA ILE A 126 8.60 -3.07 -27.69
C ILE A 126 8.32 -3.56 -29.11
N THR A 127 7.13 -4.09 -29.38
CA THR A 127 6.72 -4.49 -30.74
C THR A 127 6.71 -3.29 -31.68
N ALA A 128 6.17 -2.16 -31.22
CA ALA A 128 6.17 -0.90 -31.97
C ALA A 128 7.59 -0.40 -32.26
N ILE A 129 8.48 -0.38 -31.26
CA ILE A 129 9.89 0.00 -31.45
C ILE A 129 10.58 -0.91 -32.47
N ARG A 130 10.40 -2.24 -32.36
CA ARG A 130 11.04 -3.23 -33.23
C ARG A 130 10.54 -3.17 -34.67
N SER A 131 9.34 -2.68 -34.91
CA SER A 131 8.80 -2.54 -36.27
C SER A 131 9.58 -1.53 -37.12
N GLY A 132 10.18 -0.51 -36.49
CA GLY A 132 10.80 0.63 -37.18
C GLY A 132 9.80 1.62 -37.78
N ASP A 133 8.50 1.38 -37.63
CA ASP A 133 7.42 2.28 -38.04
C ASP A 133 7.12 3.34 -36.95
N ASP A 134 6.16 4.23 -37.24
CA ASP A 134 5.65 5.18 -36.24
C ASP A 134 5.06 4.44 -35.02
N ILE A 135 5.59 4.77 -33.84
CA ILE A 135 5.26 4.09 -32.58
C ILE A 135 3.77 4.19 -32.28
N GLY A 136 3.16 5.36 -32.45
CA GLY A 136 1.77 5.59 -32.00
C GLY A 136 0.75 4.67 -32.66
N PRO A 137 0.67 4.62 -34.01
CA PRO A 137 -0.23 3.72 -34.72
C PRO A 137 0.04 2.23 -34.45
N VAL A 138 1.31 1.82 -34.39
CA VAL A 138 1.66 0.41 -34.12
C VAL A 138 1.32 0.03 -32.68
N LEU A 139 1.71 0.85 -31.70
CA LEU A 139 1.36 0.64 -30.28
C LEU A 139 -0.15 0.49 -30.10
N ARG A 140 -0.95 1.40 -30.66
CA ARG A 140 -2.42 1.33 -30.58
C ARG A 140 -2.94 0.01 -31.13
N ARG A 141 -2.47 -0.39 -32.32
CA ARG A 141 -2.86 -1.66 -32.95
C ARG A 141 -2.50 -2.86 -32.08
N GLU A 142 -1.24 -2.96 -31.65
CA GLU A 142 -0.73 -4.10 -30.88
C GLU A 142 -1.40 -4.20 -29.50
N LEU A 143 -1.56 -3.07 -28.80
CA LEU A 143 -2.23 -3.01 -27.50
C LEU A 143 -3.70 -3.39 -27.62
N THR A 144 -4.40 -2.89 -28.66
CA THR A 144 -5.80 -3.25 -28.94
C THR A 144 -5.93 -4.75 -29.20
N GLN A 145 -5.04 -5.33 -30.01
CA GLN A 145 -5.07 -6.75 -30.30
C GLN A 145 -4.84 -7.60 -29.04
N ARG A 146 -3.90 -7.21 -28.19
CA ARG A 146 -3.58 -7.93 -26.95
C ARG A 146 -4.71 -7.86 -25.94
N VAL A 147 -5.26 -6.67 -25.68
CA VAL A 147 -6.32 -6.50 -24.68
C VAL A 147 -7.61 -7.19 -25.12
N ASN A 148 -7.98 -7.12 -26.41
CA ASN A 148 -9.17 -7.79 -26.95
C ASN A 148 -9.08 -9.32 -26.95
N ALA A 149 -7.89 -9.89 -26.73
CA ALA A 149 -7.70 -11.33 -26.60
C ALA A 149 -7.88 -11.83 -25.15
N LEU A 150 -8.03 -10.91 -24.18
CA LEU A 150 -8.18 -11.27 -22.78
C LEU A 150 -9.63 -11.60 -22.39
N PRO A 151 -9.83 -12.48 -21.40
CA PRO A 151 -11.13 -12.71 -20.78
C PRO A 151 -11.53 -11.49 -19.93
N TYR A 152 -12.59 -10.79 -20.34
CA TYR A 152 -13.04 -9.54 -19.70
C TYR A 152 -13.43 -9.69 -18.23
N ASP A 153 -14.17 -10.75 -17.92
CA ASP A 153 -14.59 -11.12 -16.57
C ASP A 153 -13.41 -11.16 -15.60
N ILE A 154 -12.29 -11.74 -16.03
CA ILE A 154 -11.07 -11.89 -15.21
C ILE A 154 -10.28 -10.58 -15.09
N VAL A 155 -10.09 -9.85 -16.19
CA VAL A 155 -9.04 -8.79 -16.24
C VAL A 155 -9.57 -7.37 -16.04
N GLN A 156 -10.89 -7.18 -15.97
CA GLN A 156 -11.47 -5.85 -16.03
C GLN A 156 -10.93 -4.91 -14.96
N ASP A 157 -10.74 -5.36 -13.71
CA ASP A 157 -10.36 -4.46 -12.62
C ASP A 157 -8.92 -3.95 -12.74
N ASP A 158 -8.00 -4.80 -13.20
CA ASP A 158 -6.63 -4.39 -13.54
C ASP A 158 -6.60 -3.40 -14.72
N ILE A 159 -7.46 -3.61 -15.72
CA ILE A 159 -7.59 -2.71 -16.87
C ILE A 159 -8.21 -1.36 -16.45
N LYS A 160 -9.23 -1.37 -15.58
CA LYS A 160 -9.85 -0.16 -14.99
C LYS A 160 -8.80 0.63 -14.20
N SER A 161 -8.06 -0.04 -13.32
CA SER A 161 -6.98 0.57 -12.52
C SER A 161 -5.91 1.20 -13.40
N THR A 162 -5.39 0.47 -14.38
CA THR A 162 -4.34 0.99 -15.28
C THR A 162 -4.85 2.15 -16.13
N LYS A 163 -6.10 2.09 -16.60
CA LYS A 163 -6.75 3.19 -17.32
C LYS A 163 -6.86 4.42 -16.43
N GLY A 164 -7.34 4.27 -15.19
CA GLY A 164 -7.45 5.36 -14.21
C GLY A 164 -6.11 6.05 -13.99
N THR A 165 -5.02 5.29 -13.80
CA THR A 165 -3.66 5.84 -13.71
C THR A 165 -3.27 6.61 -14.98
N ALA A 166 -3.51 6.04 -16.17
CA ALA A 166 -3.17 6.69 -17.43
C ALA A 166 -3.89 8.04 -17.64
N GLU A 167 -5.10 8.19 -17.08
CA GLU A 167 -5.89 9.43 -17.16
C GLU A 167 -5.35 10.56 -16.28
N ILE A 168 -4.66 10.25 -15.18
CA ILE A 168 -4.21 11.27 -14.21
C ILE A 168 -2.69 11.43 -14.12
N ILE A 169 -1.89 10.45 -14.52
CA ILE A 169 -0.43 10.55 -14.39
C ILE A 169 0.14 11.70 -15.24
N THR A 170 1.01 12.51 -14.67
CA THR A 170 1.72 13.59 -15.37
C THR A 170 3.18 13.67 -14.93
N SER A 171 4.05 14.24 -15.77
CA SER A 171 5.43 14.51 -15.36
C SER A 171 5.49 15.42 -14.14
N ASN A 172 4.63 16.45 -14.05
CA ASN A 172 4.58 17.34 -12.89
C ASN A 172 4.24 16.59 -11.60
N LEU A 173 3.27 15.68 -11.64
CA LEU A 173 2.90 14.86 -10.50
C LEU A 173 4.07 14.00 -10.01
N ILE A 174 4.80 13.36 -10.94
CA ILE A 174 5.98 12.55 -10.61
C ILE A 174 7.09 13.43 -10.03
N MET A 175 7.46 14.52 -10.72
CA MET A 175 8.53 15.42 -10.27
C MET A 175 8.23 16.08 -8.92
N GLY A 176 7.00 16.51 -8.70
CA GLY A 176 6.60 17.13 -7.43
C GLY A 176 6.58 16.12 -6.29
N SER A 177 6.24 14.85 -6.57
CA SER A 177 6.34 13.77 -5.59
C SER A 177 7.80 13.48 -5.21
N LEU A 178 8.72 13.50 -6.18
CA LEU A 178 10.16 13.35 -5.93
C LEU A 178 10.72 14.51 -5.10
N ASP A 179 10.34 15.75 -5.41
CA ASP A 179 10.74 16.93 -4.63
C ASP A 179 10.25 16.83 -3.17
N ALA A 180 9.05 16.29 -2.94
CA ALA A 180 8.45 16.22 -1.63
C ALA A 180 8.92 15.04 -0.77
N SER A 181 9.21 13.88 -1.38
CA SER A 181 9.48 12.63 -0.65
C SER A 181 10.90 12.08 -0.78
N VAL A 182 11.64 12.45 -1.83
CA VAL A 182 12.98 11.91 -2.11
C VAL A 182 14.06 12.98 -1.93
N GLN A 183 13.82 14.21 -2.39
CA GLN A 183 14.82 15.28 -2.30
C GLN A 183 15.28 15.55 -0.85
N PRO A 184 14.39 15.59 0.17
CA PRO A 184 14.84 15.80 1.56
C PRO A 184 15.73 14.69 2.10
N VAL A 185 15.58 13.46 1.59
CA VAL A 185 16.44 12.32 1.94
C VAL A 185 17.82 12.51 1.33
N LEU A 186 17.88 12.80 0.02
CA LEU A 186 19.14 13.08 -0.67
C LEU A 186 19.93 14.21 -0.01
N ASP A 187 19.25 15.32 0.31
CA ASP A 187 19.86 16.49 0.93
C ASP A 187 20.40 16.20 2.35
N GLY A 188 19.72 15.34 3.11
CA GLY A 188 20.11 15.01 4.49
C GLY A 188 21.14 13.89 4.61
N ALA A 189 21.24 13.01 3.61
CA ALA A 189 22.16 11.88 3.57
C ALA A 189 23.38 12.08 2.63
N ASP A 190 23.62 13.32 2.16
CA ASP A 190 24.70 13.65 1.21
C ASP A 190 24.69 12.77 -0.05
N GLY A 191 23.49 12.48 -0.56
CA GLY A 191 23.26 11.65 -1.73
C GLY A 191 23.13 10.14 -1.47
N GLU A 192 23.42 9.65 -0.26
CA GLU A 192 23.26 8.23 0.07
C GLU A 192 21.78 7.82 0.23
N ILE A 193 21.36 6.79 -0.49
CA ILE A 193 19.96 6.30 -0.50
C ILE A 193 19.89 4.77 -0.46
N SER A 194 18.81 4.22 0.10
CA SER A 194 18.53 2.78 0.03
C SER A 194 18.22 2.26 -1.37
N LYS A 195 18.22 0.93 -1.51
CA LYS A 195 17.71 0.21 -2.68
C LYS A 195 16.27 0.59 -3.05
N ASP A 196 15.41 0.83 -2.08
CA ASP A 196 13.99 1.11 -2.33
C ASP A 196 13.82 2.50 -2.97
N ILE A 197 14.56 3.50 -2.47
CA ILE A 197 14.59 4.83 -3.10
C ILE A 197 15.27 4.75 -4.48
N ALA A 198 16.38 4.01 -4.59
CA ALA A 198 17.11 3.84 -5.86
C ALA A 198 16.22 3.23 -6.94
N THR A 199 15.55 2.11 -6.67
CA THR A 199 14.60 1.45 -7.60
C THR A 199 13.40 2.34 -7.90
N GLY A 200 12.91 3.12 -6.93
CA GLY A 200 11.91 4.17 -7.13
C GLY A 200 12.34 5.23 -8.16
N LEU A 201 13.59 5.71 -8.09
CA LEU A 201 14.13 6.66 -9.07
C LEU A 201 14.26 6.03 -10.48
N LEU A 202 14.68 4.76 -10.58
CA LEU A 202 14.72 4.02 -11.85
C LEU A 202 13.30 3.85 -12.45
N GLY A 203 12.31 3.56 -11.59
CA GLY A 203 10.89 3.48 -11.95
C GLY A 203 10.33 4.83 -12.43
N ALA A 204 10.68 5.92 -11.76
CA ALA A 204 10.30 7.28 -12.17
C ALA A 204 10.87 7.62 -13.56
N TYR A 205 12.17 7.35 -13.79
CA TYR A 205 12.80 7.54 -15.11
C TYR A 205 12.06 6.78 -16.22
N THR A 206 11.77 5.49 -16.00
CA THR A 206 11.11 4.66 -17.03
C THR A 206 9.67 5.09 -17.27
N THR A 207 8.94 5.49 -16.22
CA THR A 207 7.57 6.01 -16.32
C THR A 207 7.54 7.30 -17.14
N ILE A 208 8.43 8.27 -16.83
CA ILE A 208 8.55 9.54 -17.56
C ILE A 208 8.97 9.30 -19.01
N SER A 209 9.92 8.38 -19.24
CA SER A 209 10.52 8.16 -20.55
C SER A 209 9.64 7.35 -21.51
N TYR A 210 8.88 6.39 -20.97
CA TYR A 210 8.17 5.40 -21.79
C TYR A 210 6.65 5.44 -21.62
N PHE A 211 6.12 5.59 -20.40
CA PHE A 211 4.68 5.50 -20.14
C PHE A 211 3.97 6.84 -20.37
N VAL A 212 4.42 7.92 -19.72
CA VAL A 212 3.78 9.24 -19.80
C VAL A 212 3.59 9.73 -21.24
N PRO A 213 4.56 9.57 -22.17
CA PRO A 213 4.37 9.99 -23.57
C PRO A 213 3.31 9.20 -24.34
N GLN A 214 2.87 8.05 -23.82
CA GLN A 214 1.93 7.13 -24.45
C GLN A 214 0.62 6.99 -23.68
N LYS A 215 0.44 7.72 -22.57
CA LYS A 215 -0.67 7.53 -21.64
C LYS A 215 -2.04 7.73 -22.29
N GLU A 216 -2.15 8.66 -23.25
CA GLU A 216 -3.41 8.89 -23.98
C GLU A 216 -3.79 7.67 -24.83
N ILE A 217 -2.83 7.00 -25.45
CA ILE A 217 -3.08 5.77 -26.23
C ILE A 217 -3.53 4.64 -25.30
N VAL A 218 -2.89 4.51 -24.13
CA VAL A 218 -3.27 3.50 -23.13
C VAL A 218 -4.70 3.74 -22.65
N ALA A 219 -5.02 4.96 -22.22
CA ALA A 219 -6.35 5.33 -21.76
C ALA A 219 -7.43 5.13 -22.85
N GLU A 220 -7.13 5.52 -24.10
CA GLU A 220 -8.02 5.34 -25.25
C GLU A 220 -8.33 3.85 -25.51
N VAL A 221 -7.28 3.02 -25.61
CA VAL A 221 -7.43 1.59 -25.92
C VAL A 221 -8.16 0.84 -24.80
N TYR A 222 -7.78 1.10 -23.54
CA TYR A 222 -8.42 0.43 -22.40
C TYR A 222 -9.86 0.89 -22.20
N LYS A 223 -10.16 2.18 -22.41
CA LYS A 223 -11.54 2.64 -22.45
C LYS A 223 -12.35 1.91 -23.53
N ALA A 224 -11.83 1.81 -24.76
CA ALA A 224 -12.53 1.13 -25.83
C ALA A 224 -12.80 -0.36 -25.52
N TYR A 225 -11.85 -1.05 -24.89
CA TYR A 225 -12.02 -2.42 -24.42
C TYR A 225 -13.10 -2.54 -23.34
N LEU A 226 -13.06 -1.66 -22.33
CA LEU A 226 -14.03 -1.65 -21.23
C LEU A 226 -15.45 -1.34 -21.73
N ASP A 227 -15.61 -0.36 -22.62
CA ASP A 227 -16.89 0.02 -23.20
C ASP A 227 -17.47 -1.10 -24.10
N ALA A 228 -16.62 -1.79 -24.87
CA ALA A 228 -17.04 -2.84 -25.80
C ALA A 228 -17.47 -4.14 -25.10
N ASN A 229 -16.94 -4.38 -23.89
CA ASN A 229 -17.18 -5.60 -23.13
C ASN A 229 -17.98 -5.36 -21.85
N ALA A 230 -18.51 -4.14 -21.64
CA ALA A 230 -19.24 -3.76 -20.44
C ALA A 230 -20.37 -4.76 -20.15
N THR A 231 -20.09 -5.69 -19.24
CA THR A 231 -21.05 -6.61 -18.65
C THR A 231 -21.12 -6.26 -17.18
N GLU A 232 -22.33 -6.10 -16.67
CA GLU A 232 -22.57 -5.98 -15.24
C GLU A 232 -22.09 -7.29 -14.59
N LYS A 233 -21.01 -7.24 -13.80
CA LYS A 233 -20.65 -8.39 -12.94
C LYS A 233 -21.84 -8.62 -12.01
N GLU A 234 -22.19 -9.89 -11.77
CA GLU A 234 -23.23 -10.23 -10.81
C GLU A 234 -22.88 -9.62 -9.45
N ASP A 235 -23.77 -8.75 -8.95
CA ASP A 235 -23.65 -8.22 -7.60
C ASP A 235 -24.22 -9.26 -6.63
N ILE A 236 -23.32 -9.98 -5.97
CA ILE A 236 -23.71 -11.01 -4.99
C ILE A 236 -24.07 -10.40 -3.63
N TRP A 237 -23.77 -9.11 -3.40
CA TRP A 237 -23.94 -8.47 -2.11
C TRP A 237 -25.40 -8.15 -1.83
N ALA A 238 -26.19 -7.82 -2.84
CA ALA A 238 -27.63 -7.58 -2.66
C ALA A 238 -28.35 -8.80 -2.04
N ASP A 239 -27.98 -10.02 -2.44
CA ASP A 239 -28.55 -11.26 -1.91
C ASP A 239 -27.92 -11.71 -0.58
N ARG A 240 -26.72 -11.21 -0.26
CA ARG A 240 -25.99 -11.48 0.99
C ARG A 240 -26.19 -10.42 2.06
N ASP A 241 -26.69 -9.24 1.68
CA ASP A 241 -27.02 -8.15 2.59
C ASP A 241 -28.02 -8.67 3.63
N PHE A 242 -27.70 -8.42 4.89
CA PHE A 242 -28.51 -8.87 6.01
C PHE A 242 -29.05 -7.67 6.78
N GLU A 243 -30.37 -7.53 6.83
CA GLU A 243 -31.05 -6.49 7.58
C GLU A 243 -31.75 -7.06 8.81
N LEU A 244 -31.45 -6.49 9.98
CA LEU A 244 -32.21 -6.73 11.19
C LEU A 244 -33.41 -5.77 11.22
N PRO A 245 -34.67 -6.28 11.19
CA PRO A 245 -35.82 -5.41 11.12
C PRO A 245 -35.97 -4.63 12.43
N PRO A 246 -36.41 -3.35 12.38
CA PRO A 246 -36.56 -2.51 13.57
C PRO A 246 -37.71 -2.96 14.48
N GLY A 247 -37.63 -2.60 15.77
CA GLY A 247 -38.69 -2.87 16.77
C GLY A 247 -38.75 -4.30 17.31
N GLN A 248 -37.71 -5.10 17.08
CA GLN A 248 -37.52 -6.40 17.73
C GLN A 248 -37.00 -6.22 19.16
N ASP A 249 -37.36 -7.18 20.02
CA ASP A 249 -36.83 -7.31 21.38
C ASP A 249 -35.50 -8.08 21.31
N VAL A 250 -34.44 -7.37 20.91
CA VAL A 250 -33.08 -7.88 20.82
C VAL A 250 -32.14 -7.01 21.64
N GLU A 251 -31.09 -7.62 22.17
CA GLU A 251 -30.07 -6.92 22.96
C GLU A 251 -29.13 -6.14 22.02
N PRO A 252 -29.00 -4.81 22.17
CA PRO A 252 -28.02 -4.03 21.43
C PRO A 252 -26.59 -4.51 21.68
N VAL A 253 -25.75 -4.48 20.65
CA VAL A 253 -24.34 -4.87 20.76
C VAL A 253 -23.45 -3.65 20.57
N VAL A 254 -22.54 -3.43 21.51
CA VAL A 254 -21.52 -2.39 21.39
C VAL A 254 -20.36 -2.88 20.53
N ILE A 255 -20.02 -2.10 19.51
CA ILE A 255 -18.86 -2.35 18.65
C ILE A 255 -17.88 -1.18 18.74
N GLY A 256 -16.59 -1.48 18.80
CA GLY A 256 -15.53 -0.49 18.73
C GLY A 256 -15.14 -0.24 17.27
N ILE A 257 -15.15 1.02 16.84
CA ILE A 257 -14.50 1.43 15.58
C ILE A 257 -13.16 2.06 15.95
N TRP A 258 -12.09 1.26 15.85
CA TRP A 258 -10.74 1.70 16.17
C TRP A 258 -10.04 2.22 14.91
N ASP A 259 -10.23 3.50 14.61
CA ASP A 259 -9.97 4.08 13.29
C ASP A 259 -9.64 5.59 13.36
N SER A 260 -9.65 6.31 12.24
CA SER A 260 -9.25 7.72 12.14
C SER A 260 -10.24 8.71 12.77
N GLY A 261 -11.42 8.24 13.17
CA GLY A 261 -12.47 9.02 13.80
C GLY A 261 -13.85 8.76 13.20
N VAL A 262 -14.90 9.14 13.92
CA VAL A 262 -16.30 8.93 13.53
C VAL A 262 -17.06 10.24 13.67
N ASP A 263 -17.81 10.61 12.62
CA ASP A 263 -18.80 11.69 12.70
C ASP A 263 -20.00 11.19 13.51
N THR A 264 -19.96 11.46 14.81
CA THR A 264 -20.96 11.00 15.78
C THR A 264 -22.35 11.57 15.53
N ASP A 265 -22.48 12.72 14.85
CA ASP A 265 -23.76 13.34 14.53
C ASP A 265 -24.54 12.52 13.48
N ILE A 266 -23.84 11.86 12.55
CA ILE A 266 -24.48 10.95 11.59
C ILE A 266 -25.17 9.80 12.32
N TYR A 267 -24.47 9.13 13.23
CA TYR A 267 -24.99 7.93 13.91
C TYR A 267 -25.88 8.24 15.12
N SER A 268 -25.78 9.44 15.69
CA SER A 268 -26.75 9.93 16.67
C SER A 268 -28.15 10.05 16.05
N ARG A 269 -28.23 10.53 14.81
CA ARG A 269 -29.51 10.67 14.08
C ARG A 269 -30.18 9.34 13.76
N THR A 270 -29.40 8.25 13.67
CA THR A 270 -29.91 6.90 13.45
C THR A 270 -30.02 6.08 14.73
N ASN A 271 -29.72 6.66 15.90
CA ASN A 271 -29.68 5.98 17.20
C ASN A 271 -28.72 4.76 17.22
N GLN A 272 -27.63 4.83 16.45
CA GLN A 272 -26.63 3.76 16.35
C GLN A 272 -25.31 4.10 17.05
N ILE A 273 -25.19 5.28 17.66
CA ILE A 273 -24.01 5.64 18.47
C ILE A 273 -24.17 5.10 19.91
N TRP A 274 -23.07 4.66 20.50
CA TRP A 274 -22.95 4.37 21.93
C TRP A 274 -22.89 5.67 22.73
N VAL A 275 -23.37 5.65 23.97
CA VAL A 275 -23.38 6.82 24.87
C VAL A 275 -22.89 6.40 26.25
N ASN A 276 -21.86 7.07 26.76
CA ASN A 276 -21.48 6.99 28.18
C ASN A 276 -22.51 7.78 29.01
N GLU A 277 -23.43 7.08 29.68
CA GLU A 277 -24.46 7.74 30.51
C GLU A 277 -23.91 8.40 31.78
N ASN A 278 -22.66 8.11 32.14
CA ASN A 278 -22.00 8.69 33.31
C ASN A 278 -21.29 10.02 33.02
N GLU A 279 -21.18 10.41 31.74
CA GLU A 279 -20.54 11.65 31.31
C GLU A 279 -21.54 12.78 31.05
N ILE A 280 -21.17 14.01 31.43
CA ILE A 280 -21.95 15.22 31.08
C ILE A 280 -21.26 15.89 29.88
N PRO A 281 -21.89 15.89 28.68
CA PRO A 281 -21.21 16.32 27.46
C PRO A 281 -20.65 17.75 27.51
N ASN A 282 -19.40 17.89 27.10
CA ASN A 282 -18.69 19.16 26.88
C ASN A 282 -18.53 20.01 28.15
N ASN A 283 -18.37 19.38 29.32
CA ASN A 283 -18.15 20.11 30.57
C ASN A 283 -16.66 20.25 30.91
N GLY A 284 -15.77 19.60 30.15
CA GLY A 284 -14.32 19.64 30.31
C GLY A 284 -13.81 18.83 31.51
N LYS A 285 -14.57 17.83 31.96
CA LYS A 285 -14.26 16.97 33.11
C LYS A 285 -14.41 15.50 32.74
N ASP A 286 -13.80 14.69 33.58
CA ASP A 286 -13.99 13.25 33.67
C ASP A 286 -15.00 13.05 34.82
N ASP A 287 -16.28 12.88 34.49
CA ASP A 287 -17.37 12.85 35.47
C ASP A 287 -17.47 11.47 36.14
N ASP A 288 -17.09 10.41 35.42
CA ASP A 288 -17.12 9.04 35.91
C ASP A 288 -15.78 8.57 36.54
N ASN A 289 -14.72 9.38 36.44
CA ASN A 289 -13.35 9.13 36.92
C ASN A 289 -12.69 7.92 36.25
N ASN A 290 -12.99 7.65 34.99
CA ASN A 290 -12.38 6.58 34.19
C ASN A 290 -11.03 6.97 33.56
N GLY A 291 -10.61 8.24 33.70
CA GLY A 291 -9.37 8.78 33.19
C GLY A 291 -9.45 9.36 31.77
N PHE A 292 -10.65 9.49 31.21
CA PHE A 292 -10.95 10.14 29.94
C PHE A 292 -11.90 11.32 30.20
N ILE A 293 -11.65 12.45 29.55
CA ILE A 293 -12.47 13.65 29.71
C ILE A 293 -13.52 13.64 28.60
N ASP A 294 -14.78 13.89 28.93
CA ASP A 294 -15.89 14.03 27.99
C ASP A 294 -15.98 12.86 26.96
N ASP A 295 -15.72 11.61 27.36
CA ASP A 295 -15.76 10.40 26.51
C ASP A 295 -17.19 9.92 26.20
N VAL A 296 -18.08 10.85 25.87
CA VAL A 296 -19.52 10.65 25.67
C VAL A 296 -19.83 9.56 24.62
N HIS A 297 -19.00 9.45 23.58
CA HIS A 297 -19.19 8.52 22.47
C HIS A 297 -17.97 7.60 22.24
N GLY A 298 -17.07 7.53 23.22
CA GLY A 298 -15.81 6.81 23.17
C GLY A 298 -14.60 7.72 23.36
N ILE A 299 -13.43 7.24 22.96
CA ILE A 299 -12.12 7.83 23.30
C ILE A 299 -11.31 8.19 22.06
N ALA A 300 -10.40 9.14 22.20
CA ALA A 300 -9.56 9.59 21.09
C ALA A 300 -8.11 9.84 21.54
N PHE A 301 -7.18 9.60 20.62
CA PHE A 301 -5.75 9.84 20.79
C PHE A 301 -5.17 10.64 19.63
N ASP A 302 -4.27 11.57 19.96
CA ASP A 302 -3.47 12.29 18.98
C ASP A 302 -2.36 11.42 18.38
N LEU A 303 -1.56 11.98 17.47
CA LEU A 303 -0.48 11.26 16.78
C LEU A 303 0.61 10.76 17.74
N HIS A 304 0.68 11.32 18.95
CA HIS A 304 1.67 11.01 19.96
C HIS A 304 1.08 10.17 21.11
N ALA A 305 -0.10 9.57 20.89
CA ALA A 305 -0.83 8.77 21.86
C ALA A 305 -1.25 9.53 23.13
N ASN A 306 -1.38 10.86 23.05
CA ASN A 306 -2.02 11.63 24.12
C ASN A 306 -3.54 11.62 23.94
N LYS A 307 -4.27 11.54 25.06
CA LYS A 307 -5.73 11.60 25.06
C LYS A 307 -6.23 12.95 24.54
N THR A 308 -7.25 12.91 23.70
CA THR A 308 -8.02 14.07 23.22
C THR A 308 -9.52 13.74 23.27
N THR A 309 -10.38 14.74 23.15
CA THR A 309 -11.84 14.60 23.21
C THR A 309 -12.51 14.67 21.83
N GLU A 310 -11.73 14.96 20.79
CA GLU A 310 -12.23 15.13 19.43
C GLU A 310 -12.49 13.76 18.77
N MET A 311 -13.76 13.39 18.56
CA MET A 311 -14.11 12.09 17.98
C MET A 311 -13.94 12.00 16.46
N LEU A 312 -13.91 13.13 15.78
CA LEU A 312 -13.68 13.24 14.34
C LEU A 312 -12.27 13.77 14.08
N TYR A 313 -11.62 13.28 13.02
CA TYR A 313 -10.28 13.72 12.66
C TYR A 313 -10.26 15.24 12.38
N PRO A 314 -9.34 16.02 12.97
CA PRO A 314 -9.27 17.45 12.75
C PRO A 314 -8.62 17.78 11.41
N ILE A 315 -9.38 18.43 10.51
CA ILE A 315 -8.85 18.90 9.22
C ILE A 315 -8.42 20.37 9.22
N GLY A 316 -8.70 21.12 10.30
CA GLY A 316 -8.11 22.42 10.56
C GLY A 316 -8.28 23.43 9.41
N ASP A 317 -7.17 23.85 8.82
CA ASP A 317 -7.06 24.87 7.78
C ASP A 317 -7.75 24.51 6.46
N VAL A 318 -7.97 23.22 6.18
CA VAL A 318 -8.66 22.78 4.95
C VAL A 318 -10.17 22.59 5.12
N GLU A 319 -10.73 22.88 6.31
CA GLU A 319 -12.18 22.74 6.55
C GLU A 319 -13.01 23.59 5.58
N ALA A 320 -12.54 24.81 5.27
CA ALA A 320 -13.23 25.69 4.32
C ALA A 320 -13.30 25.11 2.89
N ASP A 321 -12.39 24.19 2.56
CA ASP A 321 -12.29 23.53 1.25
C ASP A 321 -12.77 22.08 1.26
N ARG A 322 -13.35 21.63 2.38
CA ARG A 322 -13.87 20.27 2.57
C ARG A 322 -14.77 19.77 1.43
N PRO A 323 -15.71 20.56 0.87
CA PRO A 323 -16.52 20.11 -0.26
C PRO A 323 -15.72 19.82 -1.54
N ARG A 324 -14.65 20.61 -1.81
CA ARG A 324 -13.74 20.34 -2.94
C ARG A 324 -12.98 19.05 -2.67
N LEU A 325 -12.38 18.90 -1.49
CA LEU A 325 -11.59 17.71 -1.15
C LEU A 325 -12.45 16.43 -1.16
N GLN A 326 -13.71 16.52 -0.72
CA GLN A 326 -14.68 15.44 -0.88
C GLN A 326 -14.88 15.06 -2.35
N SER A 327 -15.11 16.06 -3.21
CA SER A 327 -15.27 15.86 -4.65
C SER A 327 -14.03 15.21 -5.27
N LEU A 328 -12.83 15.69 -4.96
CA LEU A 328 -11.58 15.14 -5.47
C LEU A 328 -11.35 13.70 -5.00
N THR A 329 -11.59 13.41 -3.72
CA THR A 329 -11.45 12.07 -3.15
C THR A 329 -12.44 11.09 -3.79
N LYS A 330 -13.72 11.50 -3.94
CA LYS A 330 -14.70 10.71 -4.68
C LYS A 330 -14.28 10.50 -6.13
N GLY A 331 -13.77 11.54 -6.80
CA GLY A 331 -13.27 11.46 -8.16
C GLY A 331 -12.14 10.44 -8.31
N LEU A 332 -11.27 10.31 -7.30
CA LEU A 332 -10.19 9.33 -7.30
C LEU A 332 -10.74 7.90 -7.22
N MET A 333 -11.70 7.67 -6.33
CA MET A 333 -12.39 6.37 -6.19
C MET A 333 -13.16 6.02 -7.46
N ASP A 334 -13.87 6.98 -8.06
CA ASP A 334 -14.62 6.79 -9.30
C ASP A 334 -13.70 6.41 -10.46
N LEU A 335 -12.52 7.04 -10.59
CA LEU A 335 -11.53 6.67 -11.62
C LEU A 335 -11.05 5.23 -11.46
N GLN A 336 -10.76 4.80 -10.22
CA GLN A 336 -10.36 3.42 -9.92
C GLN A 336 -11.48 2.43 -10.28
N ALA A 337 -12.73 2.79 -10.02
CA ALA A 337 -13.91 2.01 -10.36
C ALA A 337 -14.33 2.11 -11.85
N ASN A 338 -13.61 2.89 -12.67
CA ASN A 338 -13.96 3.21 -14.07
C ASN A 338 -15.36 3.84 -14.22
N ILE A 339 -15.73 4.71 -13.28
CA ILE A 339 -16.95 5.50 -13.29
C ILE A 339 -16.61 6.90 -13.84
N ASP A 340 -17.25 7.29 -14.93
CA ASP A 340 -17.06 8.60 -15.54
C ASP A 340 -18.03 9.64 -14.94
N SER A 341 -17.72 10.09 -13.72
CA SER A 341 -18.51 11.05 -12.96
C SER A 341 -18.09 12.52 -13.19
N GLU A 342 -18.91 13.45 -12.70
CA GLU A 342 -18.54 14.87 -12.65
C GLU A 342 -17.29 15.07 -11.77
N GLU A 343 -17.17 14.32 -10.68
CA GLU A 343 -16.03 14.34 -9.76
C GLU A 343 -14.75 13.78 -10.40
N ALA A 344 -14.82 12.66 -11.12
CA ALA A 344 -13.70 12.11 -11.87
C ALA A 344 -13.22 13.09 -12.96
N THR A 345 -14.17 13.78 -13.61
CA THR A 345 -13.86 14.84 -14.59
C THR A 345 -13.17 16.03 -13.93
N ALA A 346 -13.67 16.48 -12.78
CA ALA A 346 -13.06 17.58 -12.02
C ALA A 346 -11.63 17.23 -11.58
N LEU A 347 -11.41 16.02 -11.06
CA LEU A 347 -10.10 15.52 -10.65
C LEU A 347 -9.09 15.52 -11.80
N ARG A 348 -9.45 14.94 -12.96
CA ARG A 348 -8.57 14.94 -14.15
C ARG A 348 -8.23 16.36 -14.60
N ALA A 349 -9.20 17.27 -14.60
CA ALA A 349 -9.00 18.66 -14.99
C ALA A 349 -8.09 19.42 -14.03
N GLU A 350 -8.10 19.06 -12.75
CA GLU A 350 -7.25 19.67 -11.73
C GLU A 350 -5.82 19.13 -11.79
N ILE A 351 -5.64 17.81 -11.79
CA ILE A 351 -4.32 17.18 -11.92
C ILE A 351 -3.65 17.58 -13.24
N GLY A 352 -4.41 17.69 -14.33
CA GLY A 352 -3.89 18.14 -15.63
C GLY A 352 -3.34 19.57 -15.62
N LYS A 353 -3.67 20.39 -14.62
CA LYS A 353 -3.18 21.77 -14.43
C LYS A 353 -2.20 21.90 -13.25
N LEU A 354 -1.98 20.81 -12.51
CA LEU A 354 -1.15 20.81 -11.31
C LEU A 354 0.30 21.14 -11.68
N GLU A 355 0.84 22.19 -11.07
CA GLU A 355 2.26 22.51 -11.18
C GLU A 355 3.07 21.69 -10.19
N GLN A 356 4.31 21.37 -10.54
CA GLN A 356 5.23 20.56 -9.72
C GLN A 356 5.30 21.02 -8.25
N LYS A 357 5.38 22.33 -8.01
CA LYS A 357 5.49 22.93 -6.66
C LYS A 357 4.23 22.75 -5.80
N ASP A 358 3.07 22.53 -6.42
CA ASP A 358 1.76 22.44 -5.73
C ASP A 358 1.38 20.97 -5.44
N VAL A 359 2.16 20.00 -5.93
CA VAL A 359 1.89 18.56 -5.80
C VAL A 359 1.85 18.13 -4.34
N GLN A 360 2.81 18.58 -3.52
CA GLN A 360 2.86 18.19 -2.11
C GLN A 360 1.57 18.57 -1.41
N THR A 361 1.18 19.85 -1.48
CA THR A 361 -0.05 20.36 -0.87
C THR A 361 -1.27 19.62 -1.40
N PHE A 362 -1.36 19.38 -2.71
CA PHE A 362 -2.46 18.62 -3.29
C PHE A 362 -2.59 17.20 -2.70
N ILE A 363 -1.47 16.46 -2.58
CA ILE A 363 -1.45 15.11 -2.02
C ILE A 363 -1.79 15.12 -0.52
N GLU A 364 -1.19 16.03 0.24
CA GLU A 364 -1.38 16.14 1.68
C GLU A 364 -2.81 16.57 2.04
N ASP A 365 -3.43 17.47 1.27
CA ASP A 365 -4.82 17.89 1.48
C ASP A 365 -5.81 16.74 1.22
N ILE A 366 -5.59 15.96 0.16
CA ILE A 366 -6.40 14.76 -0.13
C ILE A 366 -6.21 13.72 0.97
N SER A 367 -4.97 13.47 1.40
CA SER A 367 -4.65 12.54 2.49
C SER A 367 -5.36 12.94 3.80
N LYS A 368 -5.32 14.23 4.13
CA LYS A 368 -5.99 14.80 5.31
C LYS A 368 -7.51 14.62 5.27
N TYR A 369 -8.14 14.84 4.12
CA TYR A 369 -9.57 14.55 3.94
C TYR A 369 -9.88 13.04 3.97
N GLY A 370 -8.97 12.21 3.43
CA GLY A 370 -9.03 10.76 3.53
C GLY A 370 -9.13 10.32 5.00
N ASN A 371 -8.19 10.78 5.84
CA ASN A 371 -8.22 10.52 7.29
C ASN A 371 -9.51 11.02 7.95
N TYR A 372 -10.06 12.16 7.51
CA TYR A 372 -11.34 12.68 8.02
C TYR A 372 -12.54 11.81 7.71
N SER A 373 -12.61 11.26 6.51
CA SER A 373 -13.78 10.51 6.04
C SER A 373 -13.71 9.00 6.36
N HIS A 374 -12.51 8.44 6.53
CA HIS A 374 -12.28 7.00 6.57
C HIS A 374 -13.03 6.29 7.70
N GLY A 375 -12.81 6.63 8.97
CA GLY A 375 -13.47 5.94 10.08
C GLY A 375 -14.99 6.13 10.11
N THR A 376 -15.50 7.25 9.58
CA THR A 376 -16.93 7.44 9.34
C THR A 376 -17.44 6.50 8.26
N HIS A 377 -16.74 6.37 7.14
CA HIS A 377 -17.11 5.43 6.08
C HIS A 377 -17.14 3.98 6.59
N VAL A 378 -16.10 3.55 7.32
CA VAL A 378 -16.01 2.22 7.95
C VAL A 378 -17.16 1.99 8.95
N SER A 379 -17.49 2.98 9.78
CA SER A 379 -18.62 2.91 10.70
C SER A 379 -19.95 2.70 9.96
N GLY A 380 -20.11 3.32 8.79
CA GLY A 380 -21.30 3.17 7.95
C GLY A 380 -21.44 1.75 7.41
N ILE A 381 -20.35 1.13 6.99
CA ILE A 381 -20.31 -0.28 6.55
C ILE A 381 -20.71 -1.19 7.72
N ALA A 382 -20.10 -1.02 8.89
CA ALA A 382 -20.36 -1.85 10.05
C ALA A 382 -21.82 -1.77 10.55
N ALA A 383 -22.45 -0.59 10.41
CA ALA A 383 -23.81 -0.34 10.89
C ALA A 383 -24.92 -0.57 9.85
N LYS A 384 -24.56 -0.78 8.57
CA LYS A 384 -25.54 -0.97 7.48
C LYS A 384 -26.46 -2.15 7.80
N GLY A 385 -27.77 -1.93 7.69
CA GLY A 385 -28.78 -2.96 7.95
C GLY A 385 -28.99 -3.34 9.42
N ASN A 386 -28.23 -2.78 10.37
CA ASN A 386 -28.32 -3.14 11.79
C ASN A 386 -28.72 -1.95 12.69
N PRO A 387 -30.01 -1.74 12.98
CA PRO A 387 -30.46 -0.62 13.81
C PRO A 387 -30.18 -0.80 15.32
N TYR A 388 -29.69 -1.98 15.76
CA TYR A 388 -29.43 -2.29 17.17
C TYR A 388 -27.96 -2.16 17.54
N ILE A 389 -27.10 -1.90 16.56
CA ILE A 389 -25.68 -1.68 16.79
C ILE A 389 -25.46 -0.39 17.59
N LYS A 390 -24.43 -0.41 18.46
CA LYS A 390 -23.97 0.76 19.20
C LYS A 390 -22.49 0.97 18.90
N ILE A 391 -22.20 1.94 18.03
CA ILE A 391 -20.86 2.34 17.64
C ILE A 391 -20.23 3.13 18.78
N LEU A 392 -19.14 2.59 19.33
CA LEU A 392 -18.23 3.29 20.23
C LEU A 392 -17.00 3.67 19.40
N GLY A 393 -16.72 4.98 19.29
CA GLY A 393 -15.56 5.46 18.55
C GLY A 393 -14.28 5.29 19.36
N CYS A 394 -13.23 4.79 18.73
CA CYS A 394 -11.87 4.83 19.27
C CYS A 394 -10.97 5.46 18.23
N ARG A 395 -10.77 6.78 18.34
CA ARG A 395 -10.03 7.54 17.31
C ARG A 395 -8.52 7.44 17.53
N LEU A 396 -7.80 7.16 16.46
CA LEU A 396 -6.36 7.39 16.28
C LEU A 396 -6.13 8.53 15.30
N THR A 397 -5.11 9.34 15.54
CA THR A 397 -4.66 10.33 14.55
C THR A 397 -3.56 9.70 13.69
N PHE A 398 -3.81 9.64 12.39
CA PHE A 398 -2.81 9.23 11.41
C PHE A 398 -2.10 10.44 10.80
N GLY A 399 -0.80 10.32 10.51
CA GLY A 399 -0.08 11.32 9.73
C GLY A 399 -0.64 11.44 8.31
N TYR A 400 -0.50 12.61 7.71
CA TYR A 400 -0.99 12.89 6.34
C TYR A 400 0.08 13.49 5.41
N THR A 401 1.26 13.81 5.97
CA THR A 401 2.38 14.42 5.25
C THR A 401 3.12 13.40 4.40
N MET A 402 3.73 13.84 3.29
CA MET A 402 4.49 12.93 2.41
C MET A 402 5.75 12.35 3.06
N ILE A 403 6.28 13.04 4.07
CA ILE A 403 7.30 12.52 4.98
C ILE A 403 6.62 12.34 6.35
N PRO A 404 6.54 11.12 6.89
CA PRO A 404 5.96 10.86 8.20
C PRO A 404 6.84 11.43 9.33
N GLU A 405 6.31 11.54 10.54
CA GLU A 405 7.15 11.89 11.70
C GLU A 405 8.20 10.81 11.98
N VAL A 406 9.33 11.21 12.55
CA VAL A 406 10.42 10.29 12.90
C VAL A 406 9.92 9.23 13.89
N PRO A 407 9.93 7.94 13.55
CA PRO A 407 9.60 6.89 14.50
C PRO A 407 10.62 6.88 15.66
N THR A 408 10.13 6.71 16.89
CA THR A 408 11.01 6.62 18.07
C THR A 408 10.60 5.50 19.01
N ILE A 409 11.57 4.99 19.77
CA ILE A 409 11.33 4.04 20.87
C ILE A 409 10.41 4.66 21.94
N GLU A 410 10.52 5.96 22.20
CA GLU A 410 9.65 6.65 23.15
C GLU A 410 8.19 6.60 22.67
N GLN A 411 7.95 6.91 21.39
CA GLN A 411 6.61 6.89 20.82
C GLN A 411 6.03 5.46 20.82
N ALA A 412 6.80 4.45 20.39
CA ALA A 412 6.32 3.06 20.42
C ALA A 412 5.93 2.59 21.84
N ARG A 413 6.61 3.07 22.89
CA ARG A 413 6.23 2.79 24.28
C ARG A 413 4.93 3.49 24.68
N LYS A 414 4.70 4.72 24.21
CA LYS A 414 3.43 5.44 24.43
C LYS A 414 2.29 4.74 23.69
N ASP A 415 2.49 4.36 22.43
CA ASP A 415 1.50 3.62 21.64
C ASP A 415 1.18 2.28 22.31
N SER A 416 2.20 1.56 22.78
CA SER A 416 2.00 0.32 23.55
C SER A 416 1.19 0.53 24.83
N ALA A 417 1.36 1.66 25.54
CA ALA A 417 0.57 1.96 26.72
C ALA A 417 -0.88 2.31 26.35
N MET A 418 -1.07 3.11 25.30
CA MET A 418 -2.37 3.43 24.73
C MET A 418 -3.14 2.17 24.32
N TYR A 419 -2.49 1.16 23.72
CA TYR A 419 -3.16 -0.10 23.38
C TYR A 419 -3.79 -0.78 24.59
N TRP A 420 -3.11 -0.79 25.74
CA TRP A 420 -3.69 -1.30 26.98
C TRP A 420 -4.87 -0.47 27.45
N GLU A 421 -4.75 0.86 27.44
CA GLU A 421 -5.85 1.75 27.84
C GLU A 421 -7.09 1.59 26.95
N VAL A 422 -6.89 1.45 25.63
CA VAL A 422 -7.97 1.20 24.66
C VAL A 422 -8.67 -0.12 24.95
N ILE A 423 -7.91 -1.22 25.10
CA ILE A 423 -8.51 -2.53 25.36
C ILE A 423 -9.20 -2.57 26.73
N ASP A 424 -8.62 -1.95 27.76
CA ASP A 424 -9.26 -1.84 29.07
C ASP A 424 -10.54 -1.02 29.01
N TYR A 425 -10.58 0.06 28.23
CA TYR A 425 -11.80 0.85 28.01
C TYR A 425 -12.87 0.06 27.27
N PHE A 426 -12.50 -0.72 26.25
CA PHE A 426 -13.43 -1.61 25.55
C PHE A 426 -14.04 -2.66 26.47
N LYS A 427 -13.25 -3.29 27.34
CA LYS A 427 -13.75 -4.26 28.33
C LYS A 427 -14.70 -3.61 29.35
N GLN A 428 -14.38 -2.41 29.82
CA GLN A 428 -15.21 -1.67 30.78
C GLN A 428 -16.58 -1.27 30.20
N ASN A 429 -16.66 -1.08 28.88
CA ASN A 429 -17.86 -0.65 28.18
C ASN A 429 -18.54 -1.77 27.36
N ASP A 430 -18.27 -3.04 27.73
CA ASP A 430 -18.89 -4.24 27.16
C ASP A 430 -18.81 -4.33 25.61
N VAL A 431 -17.74 -3.80 25.02
CA VAL A 431 -17.49 -3.91 23.58
C VAL A 431 -17.28 -5.38 23.20
N ARG A 432 -17.99 -5.85 22.17
CA ARG A 432 -17.97 -7.27 21.76
C ARG A 432 -17.21 -7.53 20.47
N VAL A 433 -17.16 -6.52 19.59
CA VAL A 433 -16.46 -6.59 18.31
C VAL A 433 -15.70 -5.29 18.12
N VAL A 434 -14.45 -5.34 17.66
CA VAL A 434 -13.63 -4.18 17.32
C VAL A 434 -13.20 -4.29 15.87
N ASN A 435 -13.55 -3.29 15.06
CA ASN A 435 -13.01 -3.14 13.71
C ASN A 435 -11.70 -2.34 13.74
N MET A 436 -10.68 -2.83 13.03
CA MET A 436 -9.36 -2.20 12.91
C MET A 436 -8.96 -2.12 11.43
N SER A 437 -9.15 -0.96 10.81
CA SER A 437 -8.80 -0.72 9.40
C SER A 437 -7.49 0.08 9.28
N TRP A 438 -6.46 -0.38 9.98
CA TRP A 438 -5.12 0.19 9.97
C TRP A 438 -4.09 -0.93 10.14
N GLY A 439 -2.85 -0.66 9.73
CA GLY A 439 -1.76 -1.62 9.90
C GLY A 439 -0.38 -1.05 9.65
N GLY A 440 0.64 -1.87 9.87
CA GLY A 440 2.02 -1.47 9.71
C GLY A 440 3.00 -2.64 9.72
N SER A 441 4.18 -2.43 9.16
CA SER A 441 5.25 -3.41 9.05
C SER A 441 6.59 -2.82 9.50
N VAL A 442 7.59 -3.68 9.71
CA VAL A 442 8.97 -3.28 10.01
C VAL A 442 9.52 -2.40 8.89
N ALA A 443 9.26 -2.78 7.64
CA ALA A 443 9.69 -2.04 6.45
C ALA A 443 9.11 -0.61 6.42
N GLY A 444 7.86 -0.42 6.85
CA GLY A 444 7.26 0.91 6.97
C GLY A 444 7.98 1.80 7.98
N ILE A 445 8.42 1.24 9.11
CA ILE A 445 9.19 1.98 10.14
C ILE A 445 10.59 2.32 9.63
N GLU A 446 11.27 1.38 8.98
CA GLU A 446 12.60 1.60 8.41
C GLU A 446 12.56 2.69 7.31
N SER A 447 11.55 2.65 6.45
CA SER A 447 11.31 3.67 5.43
C SER A 447 11.06 5.05 6.04
N ALA A 448 10.22 5.14 7.09
CA ALA A 448 9.97 6.39 7.79
C ALA A 448 11.22 6.95 8.50
N LEU A 449 12.08 6.09 9.05
CA LEU A 449 13.38 6.52 9.59
C LEU A 449 14.29 7.07 8.47
N GLU A 450 14.37 6.39 7.33
CA GLU A 450 15.16 6.84 6.18
C GLU A 450 14.68 8.19 5.64
N GLN A 451 13.37 8.35 5.46
CA GLN A 451 12.77 9.59 4.96
C GLN A 451 13.07 10.81 5.84
N ASN A 452 13.38 10.56 7.11
CA ASN A 452 13.77 11.58 8.08
C ASN A 452 15.29 11.66 8.32
N ASN A 453 16.11 10.96 7.53
CA ASN A 453 17.56 10.86 7.73
C ASN A 453 17.94 10.41 9.16
N ALA A 454 17.15 9.48 9.71
CA ALA A 454 17.27 8.96 11.06
C ALA A 454 17.73 7.49 11.07
N GLY A 455 18.14 7.03 12.26
CA GLY A 455 18.57 5.64 12.47
C GLY A 455 20.04 5.35 12.14
N GLY A 456 20.82 6.32 11.67
CA GLY A 456 22.25 6.13 11.42
C GLY A 456 22.52 5.38 10.12
N THR A 457 23.48 4.46 10.15
CA THR A 457 23.81 3.57 9.03
C THR A 457 22.64 2.64 8.69
N PRO A 458 22.58 2.04 7.49
CA PRO A 458 21.50 1.11 7.12
C PRO A 458 21.29 -0.04 8.12
N GLU A 459 22.37 -0.63 8.63
CA GLU A 459 22.30 -1.68 9.65
C GLU A 459 21.77 -1.16 10.99
N GLU A 460 22.23 0.01 11.46
CA GLU A 460 21.71 0.65 12.67
C GLU A 460 20.23 1.03 12.52
N ARG A 461 19.82 1.49 11.34
CA ARG A 461 18.44 1.86 11.02
C ARG A 461 17.54 0.63 11.03
N LYS A 462 17.98 -0.47 10.43
CA LYS A 462 17.31 -1.78 10.46
C LYS A 462 17.13 -2.27 11.90
N GLU A 463 18.19 -2.22 12.71
CA GLU A 463 18.13 -2.61 14.13
C GLU A 463 17.15 -1.74 14.92
N LEU A 464 17.18 -0.41 14.71
CA LEU A 464 16.25 0.52 15.36
C LEU A 464 14.80 0.30 14.93
N ALA A 465 14.55 0.12 13.63
CA ALA A 465 13.21 -0.17 13.10
C ALA A 465 12.63 -1.44 13.72
N ARG A 466 13.45 -2.49 13.84
CA ARG A 466 13.08 -3.74 14.51
C ARG A 466 12.76 -3.50 15.99
N GLU A 467 13.58 -2.74 16.73
CA GLU A 467 13.32 -2.46 18.14
C GLU A 467 11.99 -1.72 18.33
N ILE A 468 11.72 -0.68 17.55
CA ILE A 468 10.47 0.10 17.59
C ILE A 468 9.28 -0.82 17.28
N PHE A 469 9.38 -1.63 16.21
CA PHE A 469 8.34 -2.57 15.81
C PHE A 469 8.00 -3.57 16.91
N GLU A 470 9.00 -4.22 17.51
CA GLU A 470 8.78 -5.26 18.53
C GLU A 470 8.13 -4.69 19.81
N ILE A 471 8.41 -3.43 20.16
CA ILE A 471 7.73 -2.75 21.28
C ILE A 471 6.23 -2.61 20.98
N GLY A 472 5.87 -2.05 19.83
CA GLY A 472 4.47 -1.86 19.43
C GLY A 472 3.74 -3.20 19.28
N LYS A 473 4.38 -4.16 18.61
CA LYS A 473 3.89 -5.53 18.42
C LYS A 473 3.59 -6.23 19.75
N ALA A 474 4.55 -6.22 20.68
CA ALA A 474 4.38 -6.85 21.98
C ALA A 474 3.25 -6.19 22.78
N GLY A 475 3.18 -4.85 22.76
CA GLY A 475 2.12 -4.09 23.41
C GLY A 475 0.73 -4.47 22.90
N LEU A 476 0.53 -4.38 21.59
CA LEU A 476 -0.75 -4.65 20.95
C LEU A 476 -1.18 -6.11 21.14
N LEU A 477 -0.27 -7.05 20.91
CA LEU A 477 -0.53 -8.48 21.06
C LEU A 477 -0.94 -8.83 22.49
N GLN A 478 -0.23 -8.31 23.49
CA GLN A 478 -0.56 -8.57 24.90
C GLN A 478 -1.88 -7.93 25.31
N ALA A 479 -2.15 -6.70 24.88
CA ALA A 479 -3.41 -6.03 25.15
C ALA A 479 -4.59 -6.82 24.54
N MET A 480 -4.53 -7.20 23.26
CA MET A 480 -5.56 -8.01 22.60
C MET A 480 -5.74 -9.39 23.24
N THR A 481 -4.63 -10.04 23.64
CA THR A 481 -4.67 -11.34 24.36
C THR A 481 -5.40 -11.22 25.71
N SER A 482 -5.38 -10.04 26.34
CA SER A 482 -6.07 -9.79 27.61
C SER A 482 -7.60 -9.70 27.50
N ALA A 483 -8.15 -9.70 26.28
CA ALA A 483 -9.57 -9.53 25.99
C ALA A 483 -10.14 -10.66 25.11
N PRO A 484 -10.06 -11.94 25.53
CA PRO A 484 -10.55 -13.09 24.75
C PRO A 484 -12.06 -13.04 24.43
N GLU A 485 -12.83 -12.21 25.13
CA GLU A 485 -14.26 -11.98 24.95
C GLU A 485 -14.61 -10.99 23.82
N ILE A 486 -13.62 -10.28 23.29
CA ILE A 486 -13.74 -9.29 22.21
C ILE A 486 -13.27 -9.92 20.91
N LEU A 487 -14.10 -9.87 19.85
CA LEU A 487 -13.68 -10.25 18.50
C LEU A 487 -12.98 -9.06 17.82
N PHE A 488 -11.73 -9.25 17.39
CA PHE A 488 -11.00 -8.25 16.61
C PHE A 488 -11.08 -8.57 15.12
N VAL A 489 -11.63 -7.64 14.33
CA VAL A 489 -11.76 -7.73 12.88
C VAL A 489 -10.75 -6.78 12.25
N THR A 490 -9.82 -7.33 11.47
CA THR A 490 -8.68 -6.59 10.93
C THR A 490 -8.63 -6.69 9.41
N SER A 491 -8.23 -5.63 8.72
CA SER A 491 -7.93 -5.72 7.28
C SER A 491 -6.64 -6.51 7.04
N ALA A 492 -6.61 -7.37 6.03
CA ALA A 492 -5.39 -8.09 5.62
C ALA A 492 -4.30 -7.13 5.10
N GLY A 493 -4.69 -6.02 4.49
CA GLY A 493 -3.78 -5.05 3.86
C GLY A 493 -4.06 -4.88 2.37
N ASN A 494 -3.46 -3.84 1.79
CA ASN A 494 -3.70 -3.41 0.41
C ASN A 494 -2.41 -3.39 -0.44
N SER A 495 -1.46 -4.29 -0.15
CA SER A 495 -0.11 -4.25 -0.72
C SER A 495 0.27 -5.49 -1.54
N ASP A 496 -0.66 -6.39 -1.86
CA ASP A 496 -0.36 -7.68 -2.55
C ASP A 496 0.85 -8.42 -1.94
N ASN A 497 0.93 -8.41 -0.61
CA ASN A 497 2.02 -9.00 0.16
C ASN A 497 1.53 -10.11 1.07
N ASN A 498 2.47 -10.98 1.45
CA ASN A 498 2.20 -11.99 2.45
C ASN A 498 2.26 -11.39 3.86
N VAL A 499 1.12 -11.36 4.55
CA VAL A 499 0.98 -10.75 5.88
C VAL A 499 1.87 -11.42 6.94
N ASP A 500 2.15 -12.72 6.81
CA ASP A 500 3.04 -13.44 7.72
C ASP A 500 4.51 -13.09 7.46
N PHE A 501 4.92 -13.06 6.18
CA PHE A 501 6.31 -12.86 5.79
C PHE A 501 6.81 -11.44 6.06
N GLU A 502 5.92 -10.45 5.92
CA GLU A 502 6.20 -9.04 6.25
C GLU A 502 5.87 -8.66 7.70
N GLU A 503 5.33 -9.60 8.47
CA GLU A 503 4.88 -9.38 9.85
C GLU A 503 3.82 -8.26 9.96
N PHE A 504 2.93 -8.11 8.97
CA PHE A 504 2.00 -6.98 8.87
C PHE A 504 0.99 -6.94 10.03
N LEU A 505 1.12 -5.98 10.94
CA LEU A 505 0.25 -5.84 12.11
C LEU A 505 -1.05 -5.12 11.75
N PRO A 506 -2.18 -5.44 12.41
CA PRO A 506 -2.40 -6.58 13.31
C PRO A 506 -2.71 -7.90 12.58
N SER A 507 -2.86 -7.89 11.26
CA SER A 507 -3.32 -9.05 10.45
C SER A 507 -2.46 -10.32 10.55
N SER A 508 -1.17 -10.17 10.91
CA SER A 508 -0.23 -11.27 11.11
C SER A 508 -0.40 -11.99 12.46
N PHE A 509 -1.21 -11.44 13.39
CA PHE A 509 -1.44 -12.07 14.69
C PHE A 509 -2.27 -13.34 14.60
N ARG A 510 -2.00 -14.27 15.53
CA ARG A 510 -2.68 -15.57 15.61
C ARG A 510 -3.31 -15.72 16.99
N LEU A 511 -4.50 -15.15 17.13
CA LEU A 511 -5.32 -15.20 18.34
C LEU A 511 -6.64 -15.94 18.04
N PRO A 512 -7.27 -16.62 19.01
CA PRO A 512 -8.54 -17.32 18.78
C PRO A 512 -9.72 -16.37 18.50
N ASN A 513 -9.55 -15.08 18.80
CA ASN A 513 -10.54 -14.02 18.69
C ASN A 513 -10.12 -12.91 17.72
N ILE A 514 -9.29 -13.23 16.72
CA ILE A 514 -8.99 -12.34 15.59
C ILE A 514 -9.56 -12.94 14.30
N ILE A 515 -10.04 -12.09 13.40
CA ILE A 515 -10.36 -12.44 12.02
C ILE A 515 -9.69 -11.41 11.12
N SER A 516 -8.86 -11.87 10.19
CA SER A 516 -8.27 -11.05 9.12
C SER A 516 -9.09 -11.18 7.84
N ILE A 517 -9.45 -10.03 7.26
CA ILE A 517 -10.37 -9.91 6.12
C ILE A 517 -9.61 -9.38 4.89
N GLY A 518 -9.62 -10.14 3.81
CA GLY A 518 -9.18 -9.71 2.48
C GLY A 518 -10.24 -8.89 1.76
N ALA A 519 -9.83 -8.19 0.70
CA ALA A 519 -10.73 -7.41 -0.14
C ALA A 519 -11.15 -8.19 -1.38
N VAL A 520 -12.45 -8.16 -1.65
CA VAL A 520 -13.08 -8.73 -2.85
C VAL A 520 -13.96 -7.69 -3.54
N ASP A 521 -14.28 -7.95 -4.81
CA ASP A 521 -15.15 -7.11 -5.62
C ASP A 521 -16.65 -7.45 -5.48
N GLN A 522 -17.49 -6.89 -6.35
CA GLN A 522 -18.95 -7.13 -6.32
C GLN A 522 -19.37 -8.58 -6.64
N ALA A 523 -18.49 -9.37 -7.24
CA ALA A 523 -18.71 -10.78 -7.56
C ALA A 523 -18.07 -11.73 -6.53
N GLY A 524 -17.39 -11.19 -5.51
CA GLY A 524 -16.65 -11.98 -4.52
C GLY A 524 -15.29 -12.49 -5.02
N GLU A 525 -14.73 -11.86 -6.06
CA GLU A 525 -13.39 -12.15 -6.57
C GLU A 525 -12.35 -11.28 -5.85
N GLU A 526 -11.20 -11.84 -5.50
CA GLU A 526 -10.12 -11.10 -4.82
C GLU A 526 -9.65 -9.89 -5.63
N THR A 527 -9.53 -8.73 -4.98
CA THR A 527 -8.99 -7.54 -5.62
C THR A 527 -7.48 -7.69 -5.86
N SER A 528 -6.93 -7.04 -6.89
CA SER A 528 -5.50 -7.18 -7.18
C SER A 528 -4.60 -6.64 -6.07
N PHE A 529 -5.09 -5.70 -5.25
CA PHE A 529 -4.33 -5.14 -4.13
C PHE A 529 -4.45 -5.92 -2.82
N THR A 530 -5.43 -6.82 -2.65
CA THR A 530 -5.61 -7.51 -1.36
C THR A 530 -4.35 -8.29 -0.98
N SER A 531 -3.89 -8.09 0.25
CA SER A 531 -2.81 -8.88 0.84
C SER A 531 -3.24 -10.33 1.09
N PHE A 532 -2.26 -11.24 1.16
CA PHE A 532 -2.48 -12.68 1.25
C PHE A 532 -1.65 -13.37 2.33
N GLY A 533 -1.76 -14.69 2.42
CA GLY A 533 -1.14 -15.50 3.48
C GLY A 533 -2.23 -16.17 4.31
N LYS A 534 -2.09 -16.18 5.64
CA LYS A 534 -3.16 -16.64 6.53
C LYS A 534 -4.18 -15.53 6.78
N VAL A 535 -4.99 -15.27 5.76
CA VAL A 535 -6.20 -14.44 5.82
C VAL A 535 -7.40 -15.37 6.04
N ASP A 536 -8.31 -15.01 6.93
CA ASP A 536 -9.39 -15.90 7.39
C ASP A 536 -10.58 -15.92 6.42
N VAL A 537 -10.87 -14.78 5.77
CA VAL A 537 -11.99 -14.62 4.85
C VAL A 537 -11.60 -13.68 3.71
N TYR A 538 -11.98 -14.06 2.48
CA TYR A 538 -12.01 -13.20 1.30
C TYR A 538 -13.47 -12.99 0.89
#